data_AF-A0A0L0D2Q4-F1
#
_entry.id   AF-A0A0L0D2Q4-F1
#
_cell.length_a   1.000
_cell.length_b   1.000
_cell.length_c   1.000
_cell.angle_alpha   90.00
_cell.angle_beta   90.00
_cell.angle_gamma   90.00
#
_symmetry.space_group_name_H-M   'P 1'
#
loop_
_entity.id
_entity.type
_entity.pdbx_description
1 polymer ?
#
loop_
_entity_poly.entity_id
_entity_poly.type
_entity_poly.pdbx_seq_one_letter_code
_entity_poly.pdbx_strand_id
1 'polypeptide(L)'
;MARVAPQPRYMRWAEVSGGAKLRTLNRGVYSALLVLADNAIITSRLGTALAQVDLDVPRSLPDEPLFRGLDAPAAREFLTRMLRAWVVLRFDVGYTQGINSIAAMLLWATWSEIGFPSSTKARAKIEDILFWTLVALLTFHLEGYFTQTMDRMKDDAALLAAIWASPGRALADPGALRHADVVLTCGKLHAAELDPLLVVPKWFLTLFTHVLPLELAAHVWDGIIEHGVLRLLESSLAIASLSLPELSQCEPSDAIAMASILHRPTPFTREAFDAAVVACALRPDALFEAEQALIGERARSHLD
;
A
#
# COMPACT_ATOMS: atom_id res chain seq x y z
N MET A 1 36.57 7.53 8.60
CA MET A 1 35.22 7.52 9.22
C MET A 1 34.58 6.18 8.89
N ALA A 2 34.27 5.35 9.89
CA ALA A 2 33.54 4.10 9.67
C ALA A 2 32.16 4.46 9.10
N ARG A 3 31.77 3.88 7.95
CA ARG A 3 30.42 4.03 7.41
C ARG A 3 29.47 3.41 8.43
N VAL A 4 28.68 4.25 9.11
CA VAL A 4 27.57 3.79 9.95
C VAL A 4 26.66 2.97 9.03
N ALA A 5 26.40 1.71 9.38
CA ALA A 5 25.50 0.88 8.61
C ALA A 5 24.13 1.58 8.53
N PRO A 6 23.48 1.61 7.35
CA PRO A 6 22.19 2.26 7.21
C PRO A 6 21.19 1.67 8.21
N GLN A 7 20.39 2.53 8.82
CA GLN A 7 19.36 2.13 9.77
C GLN A 7 18.35 1.19 9.07
N PRO A 8 17.91 0.09 9.71
CA PRO A 8 16.96 -0.85 9.12
C PRO A 8 15.60 -0.19 8.84
N ARG A 9 14.91 -0.66 7.80
CA ARG A 9 13.62 -0.13 7.30
C ARG A 9 12.61 0.02 8.42
N TYR A 10 12.45 -0.97 9.29
CA TYR A 10 11.42 -0.92 10.33
C TYR A 10 11.57 0.28 11.29
N MET A 11 12.80 0.71 11.57
CA MET A 11 13.04 1.91 12.37
C MET A 11 12.82 3.17 11.54
N ARG A 12 13.34 3.20 10.31
CA ARG A 12 13.20 4.34 9.40
C ARG A 12 11.72 4.61 9.07
N TRP A 13 10.98 3.58 8.70
CA TRP A 13 9.55 3.64 8.43
C TRP A 13 8.78 4.09 9.67
N ALA A 14 9.14 3.62 10.86
CA ALA A 14 8.55 4.13 12.09
C ALA A 14 8.81 5.64 12.29
N GLU A 15 10.03 6.11 12.01
CA GLU A 15 10.40 7.52 12.16
C GLU A 15 9.67 8.40 11.13
N VAL A 16 9.78 8.08 9.84
CA VAL A 16 9.28 8.92 8.75
C VAL A 16 7.75 8.91 8.68
N SER A 17 7.10 7.77 8.93
CA SER A 17 5.62 7.71 8.98
C SER A 17 5.01 8.44 10.19
N GLY A 18 5.82 8.76 11.20
CA GLY A 18 5.34 9.27 12.49
C GLY A 18 4.95 8.18 13.50
N GLY A 19 5.09 6.90 13.15
CA GLY A 19 4.87 5.77 14.07
C GLY A 19 5.70 5.84 15.35
N ALA A 20 6.96 6.28 15.27
CA ALA A 20 7.84 6.46 16.43
C ALA A 20 7.31 7.53 17.40
N LYS A 21 6.71 8.61 16.86
CA LYS A 21 6.05 9.66 17.67
C LYS A 21 4.79 9.11 18.32
N LEU A 22 3.93 8.43 17.56
CA LEU A 22 2.72 7.79 18.11
C LEU A 22 3.05 6.82 19.24
N ARG A 23 4.06 5.96 19.03
CA ARG A 23 4.54 5.02 20.04
C ARG A 23 5.00 5.70 21.32
N THR A 24 5.72 6.81 21.20
CA THR A 24 6.22 7.56 22.36
C THR A 24 5.07 8.19 23.14
N LEU A 25 4.09 8.78 22.45
CA LEU A 25 2.92 9.39 23.07
C LEU A 25 1.98 8.37 23.73
N ASN A 26 1.93 7.15 23.20
CA ASN A 26 1.03 6.09 23.63
C ASN A 26 1.77 4.95 24.33
N ARG A 27 2.78 5.28 25.14
CA ARG A 27 3.61 4.29 25.82
C ARG A 27 2.76 3.34 26.69
N GLY A 28 2.86 2.04 26.43
CA GLY A 28 2.13 1.00 27.16
C GLY A 28 0.71 0.74 26.64
N VAL A 29 0.18 1.57 25.75
CA VAL A 29 -1.16 1.39 25.17
C VAL A 29 -1.23 0.13 24.32
N TYR A 30 -0.19 -0.21 23.54
CA TYR A 30 -0.18 -1.45 22.76
C TYR A 30 -0.38 -2.69 23.65
N SER A 31 0.32 -2.76 24.79
CA SER A 31 0.15 -3.85 25.75
C SER A 31 -1.26 -3.91 26.32
N ALA A 32 -1.88 -2.75 26.60
CA ALA A 32 -3.27 -2.70 27.05
C ALA A 32 -4.25 -3.17 25.97
N LEU A 33 -4.03 -2.78 24.70
CA LEU A 33 -4.85 -3.23 23.57
C LEU A 33 -4.81 -4.74 23.37
N LEU A 34 -3.65 -5.37 23.57
CA LEU A 34 -3.52 -6.83 23.51
C LEU A 34 -4.36 -7.51 24.59
N VAL A 35 -4.32 -7.01 25.83
CA VAL A 35 -5.17 -7.53 26.92
C VAL A 35 -6.65 -7.34 26.59
N LEU A 36 -7.03 -6.19 26.04
CA LEU A 36 -8.41 -5.94 25.63
C LEU A 36 -8.84 -6.85 24.48
N ALA A 37 -7.98 -7.10 23.51
CA ALA A 37 -8.25 -8.00 22.40
C ALA A 37 -8.46 -9.45 22.86
N ASP A 38 -7.65 -9.92 23.81
CA ASP A 38 -7.76 -11.27 24.39
C ASP A 38 -9.02 -11.43 25.26
N ASN A 39 -9.48 -10.35 25.90
CA ASN A 39 -10.66 -10.34 26.76
C ASN A 39 -11.92 -9.77 26.08
N ALA A 40 -11.85 -9.46 24.79
CA ALA A 40 -12.93 -8.79 24.07
C ALA A 40 -14.19 -9.67 24.10
N ILE A 41 -15.15 -9.32 24.97
CA ILE A 41 -16.50 -9.90 24.96
C ILE A 41 -17.10 -9.51 23.62
N ILE A 42 -17.41 -10.51 22.82
CA ILE A 42 -17.80 -10.42 21.41
C ILE A 42 -19.11 -9.61 21.29
N THR A 43 -19.01 -8.28 21.18
CA THR A 43 -20.07 -7.53 20.49
C THR A 43 -20.07 -7.98 19.03
N SER A 44 -21.24 -8.02 18.37
CA SER A 44 -21.35 -8.61 17.03
C SER A 44 -20.35 -8.00 16.03
N ARG A 45 -20.21 -6.67 16.00
CA ARG A 45 -19.31 -5.96 15.08
C ARG A 45 -17.82 -6.19 15.38
N LEU A 46 -17.42 -6.17 16.66
CA LEU A 46 -16.04 -6.45 17.05
C LEU A 46 -15.70 -7.92 16.75
N GLY A 47 -16.63 -8.82 17.04
CA GLY A 47 -16.54 -10.24 16.73
C GLY A 47 -16.33 -10.54 15.27
N THR A 48 -17.11 -9.90 14.37
CA THR A 48 -16.96 -10.10 12.93
C THR A 48 -15.59 -9.63 12.43
N ALA A 49 -15.08 -8.50 12.93
CA ALA A 49 -13.78 -7.98 12.54
C ALA A 49 -12.64 -8.90 13.01
N LEU A 50 -12.68 -9.38 14.26
CA LEU A 50 -11.69 -10.31 14.80
C LEU A 50 -11.73 -11.67 14.09
N ALA A 51 -12.91 -12.19 13.76
CA ALA A 51 -13.05 -13.41 12.97
C ALA A 51 -12.47 -13.26 11.56
N GLN A 52 -12.64 -12.08 10.94
CA GLN A 52 -12.03 -11.81 9.64
C GLN A 52 -10.50 -11.76 9.71
N VAL A 53 -9.92 -11.25 10.80
CA VAL A 53 -8.46 -11.34 11.03
C VAL A 53 -8.01 -12.79 11.04
N ASP A 54 -8.72 -13.67 11.75
CA ASP A 54 -8.36 -15.09 11.85
C ASP A 54 -8.44 -15.82 10.50
N LEU A 55 -9.32 -15.39 9.59
CA LEU A 55 -9.41 -15.89 8.22
C LEU A 55 -8.29 -15.35 7.31
N ASP A 56 -7.82 -14.13 7.55
CA ASP A 56 -6.87 -13.44 6.68
C ASP A 56 -5.41 -13.74 7.00
N VAL A 57 -5.07 -13.93 8.27
CA VAL A 57 -3.68 -14.19 8.70
C VAL A 57 -3.07 -15.42 7.98
N PRO A 58 -3.74 -16.58 7.86
CA PRO A 58 -3.18 -17.74 7.18
C PRO A 58 -2.87 -17.53 5.69
N ARG A 59 -3.54 -16.56 5.04
CA ARG A 59 -3.39 -16.22 3.61
C ARG A 59 -2.60 -14.94 3.36
N SER A 60 -1.90 -14.43 4.38
CA SER A 60 -1.09 -13.22 4.28
C SER A 60 0.31 -13.55 3.76
N LEU A 61 0.65 -13.05 2.56
CA LEU A 61 1.91 -13.34 1.85
C LEU A 61 2.21 -14.86 1.80
N PRO A 62 1.29 -15.69 1.25
CA PRO A 62 1.30 -17.14 1.42
C PRO A 62 2.45 -17.88 0.72
N ASP A 63 3.15 -17.19 -0.19
CA ASP A 63 4.30 -17.72 -0.92
C ASP A 63 5.64 -17.36 -0.27
N GLU A 64 5.64 -16.48 0.73
CA GLU A 64 6.87 -16.10 1.43
C GLU A 64 7.35 -17.17 2.41
N PRO A 65 8.66 -17.50 2.43
CA PRO A 65 9.22 -18.45 3.37
C PRO A 65 8.92 -18.13 4.83
N LEU A 66 8.82 -16.84 5.18
CA LEU A 66 8.47 -16.39 6.54
C LEU A 66 7.09 -16.89 7.00
N PHE A 67 6.13 -17.01 6.07
CA PHE A 67 4.73 -17.38 6.38
C PHE A 67 4.35 -18.81 5.98
N ARG A 68 5.27 -19.55 5.35
CA ARG A 68 5.12 -20.99 5.02
C ARG A 68 6.12 -21.90 5.76
N GLY A 69 7.28 -21.38 6.15
CA GLY A 69 8.40 -22.14 6.71
C GLY A 69 8.28 -22.41 8.22
N LEU A 70 9.41 -22.73 8.85
CA LEU A 70 9.49 -23.06 10.28
C LEU A 70 9.06 -21.91 11.19
N ASP A 71 9.26 -20.66 10.74
CA ASP A 71 8.91 -19.46 11.49
C ASP A 71 7.43 -19.06 11.32
N ALA A 72 6.68 -19.73 10.44
CA ALA A 72 5.31 -19.37 10.11
C ALA A 72 4.36 -19.31 11.31
N PRO A 73 4.38 -20.24 12.29
CA PRO A 73 3.53 -20.12 13.47
C PRO A 73 3.79 -18.84 14.26
N ALA A 74 5.05 -18.49 14.49
CA ALA A 74 5.43 -17.30 15.24
C ALA A 74 5.13 -16.02 14.45
N ALA A 75 5.36 -16.01 13.14
CA ALA A 75 5.02 -14.89 12.27
C ALA A 75 3.50 -14.64 12.22
N ARG A 76 2.70 -15.71 12.12
CA ARG A 76 1.23 -15.61 12.14
C ARG A 76 0.70 -15.15 13.49
N GLU A 77 1.24 -15.67 14.59
CA GLU A 77 0.88 -15.19 15.93
C GLU A 77 1.14 -13.68 16.08
N PHE A 78 2.30 -13.21 15.62
CA PHE A 78 2.65 -11.80 15.62
C PHE A 78 1.67 -10.95 14.81
N LEU A 79 1.29 -11.39 13.60
CA LEU A 79 0.29 -10.71 12.79
C LEU A 79 -1.09 -10.69 13.47
N THR A 80 -1.55 -11.82 14.00
CA THR A 80 -2.84 -11.89 14.70
C THR A 80 -2.88 -10.88 15.85
N ARG A 81 -1.82 -10.80 16.66
CA ARG A 81 -1.74 -9.86 17.78
C ARG A 81 -1.81 -8.40 17.33
N MET A 82 -1.01 -8.02 16.33
CA MET A 82 -1.03 -6.66 15.77
C MET A 82 -2.39 -6.29 15.19
N LEU A 83 -2.98 -7.17 14.39
CA LEU A 83 -4.24 -6.91 13.70
C LEU A 83 -5.42 -6.87 14.68
N ARG A 84 -5.46 -7.74 15.68
CA ARG A 84 -6.49 -7.69 16.73
C ARG A 84 -6.37 -6.42 17.57
N ALA A 85 -5.16 -6.00 17.93
CA ALA A 85 -4.93 -4.72 18.61
C ALA A 85 -5.38 -3.52 17.76
N TRP A 86 -5.17 -3.56 16.44
CA TRP A 86 -5.69 -2.55 15.51
C TRP A 86 -7.21 -2.47 15.56
N VAL A 87 -7.89 -3.62 15.49
CA VAL A 87 -9.35 -3.69 15.52
C VAL A 87 -9.93 -3.10 16.81
N VAL A 88 -9.28 -3.35 17.96
CA VAL A 88 -9.68 -2.75 19.24
C VAL A 88 -9.43 -1.24 19.25
N LEU A 89 -8.26 -0.79 18.79
CA LEU A 89 -7.89 0.63 18.76
C LEU A 89 -8.79 1.45 17.81
N ARG A 90 -9.08 0.90 16.64
CA ARG A 90 -9.83 1.53 15.55
C ARG A 90 -11.15 0.81 15.30
N PHE A 91 -11.93 0.61 16.36
CA PHE A 91 -13.26 -0.02 16.28
C PHE A 91 -14.21 0.74 15.34
N ASP A 92 -13.99 2.04 15.15
CA ASP A 92 -14.70 2.94 14.24
C ASP A 92 -14.54 2.51 12.78
N VAL A 93 -13.30 2.16 12.39
CA VAL A 93 -12.94 1.65 11.05
C VAL A 93 -13.24 0.16 10.95
N GLY A 94 -12.83 -0.62 11.96
CA GLY A 94 -12.89 -2.07 11.97
C GLY A 94 -11.73 -2.71 11.21
N TYR A 95 -12.02 -3.81 10.51
CA TYR A 95 -11.04 -4.58 9.75
C TYR A 95 -11.51 -4.78 8.31
N THR A 96 -10.66 -4.36 7.37
CA THR A 96 -10.87 -4.52 5.94
C THR A 96 -9.72 -5.34 5.36
N GLN A 97 -10.03 -6.28 4.47
CA GLN A 97 -9.03 -7.11 3.80
C GLN A 97 -8.00 -6.23 3.09
N GLY A 98 -6.71 -6.53 3.27
CA GLY A 98 -5.60 -5.71 2.79
C GLY A 98 -4.73 -5.21 3.94
N ILE A 99 -5.32 -4.90 5.11
CA ILE A 99 -4.56 -4.49 6.31
C ILE A 99 -3.58 -5.58 6.74
N ASN A 100 -3.97 -6.86 6.65
CA ASN A 100 -3.09 -7.99 6.88
C ASN A 100 -1.86 -8.00 5.96
N SER A 101 -2.01 -7.55 4.71
CA SER A 101 -0.90 -7.50 3.75
C SER A 101 0.09 -6.42 4.13
N ILE A 102 -0.41 -5.26 4.60
CA ILE A 102 0.44 -4.18 5.12
C ILE A 102 1.19 -4.64 6.38
N ALA A 103 0.49 -5.27 7.33
CA ALA A 103 1.11 -5.80 8.54
C ALA A 103 2.15 -6.90 8.24
N ALA A 104 1.83 -7.81 7.31
CA ALA A 104 2.74 -8.87 6.86
C ALA A 104 4.01 -8.31 6.21
N MET A 105 3.88 -7.25 5.41
CA MET A 105 5.00 -6.57 4.79
C MET A 105 5.92 -5.88 5.81
N LEU A 106 5.35 -5.21 6.82
CA LEU A 106 6.13 -4.64 7.93
C LEU A 106 6.96 -5.70 8.64
N LEU A 107 6.34 -6.85 8.92
CA LEU A 107 7.02 -7.98 9.57
C LEU A 107 8.10 -8.58 8.66
N TRP A 108 7.78 -8.82 7.39
CA TRP A 108 8.71 -9.37 6.41
C TRP A 108 9.94 -8.48 6.24
N ALA A 109 9.76 -7.17 6.01
CA ALA A 109 10.85 -6.22 5.81
C ALA A 109 11.75 -6.10 7.06
N THR A 110 11.18 -6.33 8.24
CA THR A 110 11.95 -6.36 9.48
C THR A 110 12.79 -7.62 9.56
N TRP A 111 12.19 -8.79 9.32
CA TRP A 111 12.87 -10.07 9.47
C TRP A 111 13.89 -10.33 8.36
N SER A 112 13.66 -9.83 7.15
CA SER A 112 14.62 -9.95 6.04
C SER A 112 15.93 -9.19 6.35
N GLU A 113 15.86 -8.10 7.10
CA GLU A 113 17.03 -7.27 7.44
C GLU A 113 17.72 -7.67 8.73
N ILE A 114 16.97 -8.03 9.78
CA ILE A 114 17.53 -8.29 11.12
C ILE A 114 17.34 -9.72 11.64
N GLY A 115 16.68 -10.59 10.87
CA GLY A 115 16.37 -11.96 11.26
C GLY A 115 15.31 -12.07 12.37
N PHE A 116 14.96 -13.31 12.72
CA PHE A 116 14.02 -13.60 13.81
C PHE A 116 14.66 -13.32 15.19
N PRO A 117 14.16 -12.36 15.99
CA PRO A 117 14.75 -12.06 17.29
C PRO A 117 14.57 -13.22 18.26
N SER A 118 15.66 -13.70 18.86
CA SER A 118 15.65 -14.89 19.73
C SER A 118 14.95 -14.65 21.08
N SER A 119 15.02 -13.42 21.61
CA SER A 119 14.44 -13.10 22.93
C SER A 119 13.02 -12.54 22.82
N THR A 120 12.14 -12.97 23.73
CA THR A 120 10.76 -12.45 23.83
C THR A 120 10.72 -10.94 24.05
N LYS A 121 11.66 -10.39 24.82
CA LYS A 121 11.76 -8.94 25.06
C LYS A 121 12.09 -8.16 23.78
N ALA A 122 12.98 -8.68 22.94
CA ALA A 122 13.29 -8.06 21.64
C ALA A 122 12.08 -8.12 20.70
N ARG A 123 11.41 -9.27 20.62
CA ARG A 123 10.19 -9.44 19.83
C ARG A 123 9.10 -8.46 20.25
N ALA A 124 8.78 -8.37 21.54
CA ALA A 124 7.77 -7.44 22.05
C ALA A 124 8.11 -5.96 21.77
N LYS A 125 9.41 -5.59 21.85
CA LYS A 125 9.84 -4.23 21.50
C LYS A 125 9.64 -3.93 20.02
N ILE A 126 9.95 -4.88 19.15
CA ILE A 126 9.78 -4.72 17.70
C ILE A 126 8.29 -4.71 17.34
N GLU A 127 7.50 -5.59 17.95
CA GLU A 127 6.03 -5.64 17.80
C GLU A 127 5.38 -4.29 18.14
N ASP A 128 5.76 -3.68 19.25
CA ASP A 128 5.31 -2.33 19.64
C ASP A 128 5.72 -1.27 18.60
N ILE A 129 6.93 -1.36 18.02
CA ILE A 129 7.34 -0.46 16.92
C ILE A 129 6.46 -0.66 15.68
N LEU A 130 6.33 -1.91 15.22
CA LEU A 130 5.59 -2.23 14.01
C LEU A 130 4.10 -1.93 14.12
N PHE A 131 3.51 -2.13 15.31
CA PHE A 131 2.12 -1.75 15.58
C PHE A 131 1.90 -0.25 15.36
N TRP A 132 2.73 0.60 15.96
CA TRP A 132 2.56 2.04 15.80
C TRP A 132 2.94 2.53 14.40
N THR A 133 3.86 1.86 13.71
CA THR A 133 4.11 2.10 12.28
C THR A 133 2.87 1.76 11.45
N LEU A 134 2.22 0.61 11.69
CA LEU A 134 0.96 0.24 11.02
C LEU A 134 -0.12 1.31 11.27
N VAL A 135 -0.30 1.74 12.51
CA VAL A 135 -1.27 2.79 12.87
C VAL A 135 -0.97 4.08 12.13
N ALA A 136 0.29 4.49 12.06
CA ALA A 136 0.71 5.69 11.35
C ALA A 136 0.43 5.59 9.84
N LEU A 137 0.79 4.47 9.19
CA LEU A 137 0.52 4.24 7.77
C LEU A 137 -0.98 4.36 7.45
N LEU A 138 -1.81 3.66 8.22
CA LEU A 138 -3.26 3.63 7.99
C LEU A 138 -3.97 4.95 8.35
N THR A 139 -3.37 5.76 9.22
CA THR A 139 -3.99 7.02 9.69
C THR A 139 -3.50 8.23 8.92
N PHE A 140 -2.24 8.26 8.47
CA PHE A 140 -1.64 9.45 7.85
C PHE A 140 -1.35 9.29 6.36
N HIS A 141 -1.15 8.06 5.88
CA HIS A 141 -0.80 7.81 4.47
C HIS A 141 -1.94 7.16 3.69
N LEU A 142 -2.83 6.43 4.36
CA LEU A 142 -3.95 5.69 3.78
C LEU A 142 -5.28 6.04 4.46
N GLU A 143 -5.39 7.27 4.97
CA GLU A 143 -6.60 7.74 5.63
C GLU A 143 -7.81 7.59 4.68
N GLY A 144 -8.88 6.97 5.17
CA GLY A 144 -10.10 6.77 4.37
C GLY A 144 -10.08 5.55 3.43
N TYR A 145 -8.93 4.94 3.14
CA TYR A 145 -8.82 3.82 2.19
C TYR A 145 -9.54 2.55 2.67
N PHE A 146 -9.54 2.30 3.99
CA PHE A 146 -10.08 1.09 4.61
C PHE A 146 -11.44 1.30 5.29
N THR A 147 -12.08 2.45 5.07
CA THR A 147 -13.46 2.71 5.50
C THR A 147 -14.43 1.79 4.76
N GLN A 148 -15.68 1.68 5.24
CA GLN A 148 -16.68 0.82 4.60
C GLN A 148 -17.01 1.25 3.16
N THR A 149 -16.98 2.56 2.90
CA THR A 149 -17.26 3.15 1.58
C THR A 149 -16.02 3.23 0.70
N MET A 150 -14.82 3.22 1.30
CA MET A 150 -13.52 3.32 0.64
C MET A 150 -13.39 4.58 -0.22
N ASP A 151 -14.03 5.67 0.20
CA ASP A 151 -14.19 6.88 -0.62
C ASP A 151 -12.84 7.42 -1.08
N ARG A 152 -11.88 7.57 -0.16
CA ARG A 152 -10.55 8.06 -0.54
C ARG A 152 -9.85 7.20 -1.60
N MET A 153 -9.97 5.87 -1.51
CA MET A 153 -9.39 4.98 -2.52
C MET A 153 -10.07 5.16 -3.89
N LYS A 154 -11.39 5.35 -3.91
CA LYS A 154 -12.15 5.65 -5.13
C LYS A 154 -11.80 7.02 -5.70
N ASP A 155 -11.49 8.00 -4.85
CA ASP A 155 -11.04 9.34 -5.25
C ASP A 155 -9.70 9.26 -5.96
N ASP A 156 -8.74 8.55 -5.35
CA ASP A 156 -7.42 8.37 -5.94
C ASP A 156 -7.48 7.47 -7.19
N ALA A 157 -8.44 6.55 -7.28
CA ALA A 157 -8.74 5.80 -8.52
C ALA A 157 -9.27 6.72 -9.63
N ALA A 158 -10.19 7.63 -9.32
CA ALA A 158 -10.70 8.61 -10.28
C ALA A 158 -9.60 9.59 -10.73
N LEU A 159 -8.72 9.98 -9.82
CA LEU A 159 -7.53 10.78 -10.14
C LEU A 159 -6.62 10.04 -11.11
N LEU A 160 -6.39 8.73 -10.90
CA LEU A 160 -5.63 7.90 -11.83
C LEU A 160 -6.28 7.81 -13.22
N ALA A 161 -7.61 7.68 -13.31
CA ALA A 161 -8.33 7.77 -14.59
C ALA A 161 -8.15 9.13 -15.28
N ALA A 162 -8.22 10.24 -14.54
CA ALA A 162 -7.99 11.57 -15.10
C ALA A 162 -6.56 11.72 -15.65
N ILE A 163 -5.57 11.13 -14.97
CA ILE A 163 -4.19 11.07 -15.47
C ILE A 163 -4.12 10.25 -16.76
N TRP A 164 -4.77 9.09 -16.83
CA TRP A 164 -4.80 8.27 -18.05
C TRP A 164 -5.43 9.00 -19.24
N ALA A 165 -6.50 9.76 -19.00
CA ALA A 165 -7.19 10.55 -20.02
C ALA A 165 -6.36 11.75 -20.51
N SER A 166 -5.49 12.31 -19.68
CA SER A 166 -4.74 13.54 -20.01
C SER A 166 -3.33 13.55 -19.40
N PRO A 167 -2.46 12.57 -19.75
CA PRO A 167 -1.16 12.40 -19.11
C PRO A 167 -0.24 13.62 -19.30
N GLY A 168 -0.30 14.27 -20.47
CA GLY A 168 0.49 15.48 -20.75
C GLY A 168 0.15 16.69 -19.87
N ARG A 169 -1.02 16.70 -19.21
CA ARG A 169 -1.36 17.72 -18.20
C ARG A 169 -0.84 17.35 -16.81
N ALA A 170 -0.67 16.07 -16.51
CA ALA A 170 -0.30 15.61 -15.19
C ALA A 170 1.23 15.51 -15.00
N LEU A 171 1.95 15.12 -16.05
CA LEU A 171 3.39 14.82 -15.98
C LEU A 171 4.27 16.08 -15.92
N ALA A 172 5.38 16.00 -15.19
CA ALA A 172 6.27 17.12 -14.90
C ALA A 172 7.27 17.46 -16.01
N ASP A 173 7.78 16.46 -16.72
CA ASP A 173 8.75 16.65 -17.79
C ASP A 173 8.37 15.89 -19.07
N PRO A 174 7.81 16.59 -20.07
CA PRO A 174 7.52 16.03 -21.40
C PRO A 174 8.75 15.52 -22.17
N GLY A 175 9.96 15.92 -21.76
CA GLY A 175 11.23 15.59 -22.41
C GLY A 175 11.94 14.35 -21.84
N ALA A 176 11.41 13.71 -20.80
CA ALA A 176 12.01 12.52 -20.23
C ALA A 176 12.09 11.37 -21.26
N LEU A 177 13.21 10.64 -21.27
CA LEU A 177 13.53 9.61 -22.29
C LEU A 177 12.43 8.56 -22.54
N ARG A 178 11.55 8.31 -21.56
CA ARG A 178 10.45 7.34 -21.63
C ARG A 178 9.06 7.97 -21.57
N HIS A 179 8.96 9.29 -21.72
CA HIS A 179 7.67 9.98 -21.63
C HIS A 179 6.67 9.50 -22.68
N ALA A 180 7.16 9.16 -23.88
CA ALA A 180 6.32 8.63 -24.95
C ALA A 180 5.64 7.31 -24.57
N ASP A 181 6.36 6.41 -23.88
CA ASP A 181 5.80 5.13 -23.43
C ASP A 181 4.72 5.36 -22.36
N VAL A 182 4.96 6.28 -21.41
CA VAL A 182 3.97 6.61 -20.37
C VAL A 182 2.69 7.17 -21.00
N VAL A 183 2.81 8.11 -21.95
CA VAL A 183 1.66 8.70 -22.66
C VAL A 183 0.92 7.65 -23.49
N LEU A 184 1.65 6.77 -24.19
CA LEU A 184 1.06 5.70 -24.99
C LEU A 184 0.31 4.69 -24.12
N THR A 185 0.90 4.28 -22.99
CA THR A 185 0.23 3.42 -22.01
C THR A 185 -1.04 4.07 -21.48
N CYS A 186 -0.96 5.32 -21.02
CA CYS A 186 -2.12 6.05 -20.51
C CYS A 186 -3.25 6.12 -21.55
N GLY A 187 -2.92 6.48 -22.80
CA GLY A 187 -3.88 6.54 -23.89
C GLY A 187 -4.51 5.17 -24.20
N LYS A 188 -3.74 4.08 -24.13
CA LYS A 188 -4.26 2.72 -24.28
C LYS A 188 -5.25 2.35 -23.18
N LEU A 189 -4.89 2.59 -21.91
CA LEU A 189 -5.77 2.29 -20.76
C LEU A 189 -7.06 3.11 -20.82
N HIS A 190 -6.96 4.39 -21.20
CA HIS A 190 -8.11 5.26 -21.38
C HIS A 190 -9.00 4.83 -22.56
N ALA A 191 -8.42 4.51 -23.72
CA ALA A 191 -9.16 4.07 -24.90
C ALA A 191 -9.85 2.72 -24.71
N ALA A 192 -9.29 1.86 -23.85
CA ALA A 192 -9.92 0.61 -23.43
C ALA A 192 -11.07 0.81 -22.44
N GLU A 193 -11.32 2.05 -22.00
CA GLU A 193 -12.26 2.38 -20.93
C GLU A 193 -12.01 1.53 -19.67
N LEU A 194 -10.72 1.26 -19.37
CA LEU A 194 -10.36 0.47 -18.20
C LEU A 194 -10.75 1.23 -16.94
N ASP A 195 -11.71 0.70 -16.18
CA ASP A 195 -12.05 1.21 -14.86
C ASP A 195 -10.86 0.99 -13.91
N PRO A 196 -10.24 2.05 -13.37
CA PRO A 196 -9.11 1.91 -12.44
C PRO A 196 -9.44 1.05 -11.22
N LEU A 197 -10.72 0.94 -10.82
CA LEU A 197 -11.14 0.07 -9.71
C LEU A 197 -10.91 -1.41 -9.99
N LEU A 198 -10.65 -1.81 -11.24
CA LEU A 198 -10.21 -3.17 -11.56
C LEU A 198 -8.78 -3.46 -11.12
N VAL A 199 -7.93 -2.44 -10.97
CA VAL A 199 -6.50 -2.59 -10.62
C VAL A 199 -6.16 -2.00 -9.24
N VAL A 200 -6.72 -0.83 -8.93
CA VAL A 200 -6.40 -0.03 -7.75
C VAL A 200 -6.55 -0.78 -6.42
N PRO A 201 -7.58 -1.60 -6.16
CA PRO A 201 -7.69 -2.30 -4.88
C PRO A 201 -6.48 -3.19 -4.56
N LYS A 202 -5.88 -3.87 -5.55
CA LYS A 202 -4.66 -4.66 -5.34
C LYS A 202 -3.38 -3.82 -5.30
N TRP A 203 -3.41 -2.64 -5.91
CA TRP A 203 -2.27 -1.73 -5.89
C TRP A 203 -2.20 -0.96 -4.58
N PHE A 204 -3.31 -0.37 -4.15
CA PHE A 204 -3.33 0.67 -3.12
C PHE A 204 -3.59 0.09 -1.73
N LEU A 205 -4.56 -0.82 -1.59
CA LEU A 205 -4.89 -1.40 -0.27
C LEU A 205 -3.81 -2.31 0.27
N THR A 206 -2.90 -2.76 -0.58
CA THR A 206 -1.78 -3.61 -0.20
C THR A 206 -0.44 -3.01 -0.60
N LEU A 207 -0.42 -1.72 -0.98
CA LEU A 207 0.79 -0.99 -1.36
C LEU A 207 1.72 -1.83 -2.28
N PHE A 208 1.13 -2.39 -3.34
CA PHE A 208 1.76 -3.22 -4.37
C PHE A 208 2.36 -4.56 -3.92
N THR A 209 2.19 -5.00 -2.67
CA THR A 209 2.79 -6.26 -2.18
C THR A 209 2.26 -7.52 -2.88
N HIS A 210 1.08 -7.45 -3.53
CA HIS A 210 0.52 -8.57 -4.31
C HIS A 210 0.84 -8.48 -5.81
N VAL A 211 1.54 -7.44 -6.24
CA VAL A 211 1.83 -7.17 -7.66
C VAL A 211 3.33 -7.20 -7.92
N LEU A 212 4.13 -6.71 -6.98
CA LEU A 212 5.58 -6.65 -7.08
C LEU A 212 6.25 -7.69 -6.18
N PRO A 213 7.44 -8.19 -6.56
CA PRO A 213 8.32 -8.88 -5.62
C PRO A 213 8.55 -8.03 -4.38
N LEU A 214 8.59 -8.63 -3.18
CA LEU A 214 8.58 -7.87 -1.93
C LEU A 214 9.75 -6.92 -1.75
N GLU A 215 10.94 -7.24 -2.26
CA GLU A 215 12.08 -6.31 -2.24
C GLU A 215 11.79 -5.03 -3.03
N LEU A 216 11.12 -5.16 -4.16
CA LEU A 216 10.72 -4.01 -4.98
C LEU A 216 9.53 -3.29 -4.37
N ALA A 217 8.56 -4.02 -3.81
CA ALA A 217 7.47 -3.41 -3.04
C ALA A 217 8.01 -2.61 -1.84
N ALA A 218 9.01 -3.12 -1.11
CA ALA A 218 9.66 -2.41 -0.01
C ALA A 218 10.28 -1.09 -0.50
N HIS A 219 10.95 -1.11 -1.65
CA HIS A 219 11.50 0.08 -2.27
C HIS A 219 10.41 1.10 -2.66
N VAL A 220 9.26 0.64 -3.16
CA VAL A 220 8.09 1.49 -3.39
C VAL A 220 7.57 2.10 -2.08
N TRP A 221 7.51 1.31 -1.00
CA TRP A 221 7.08 1.77 0.32
C TRP A 221 7.99 2.86 0.87
N ASP A 222 9.31 2.79 0.65
CA ASP A 222 10.24 3.86 1.07
C ASP A 222 9.76 5.22 0.51
N GLY A 223 9.41 5.26 -0.77
CA GLY A 223 8.93 6.47 -1.41
C GLY A 223 7.49 6.86 -1.03
N ILE A 224 6.58 5.90 -0.78
CA ILE A 224 5.20 6.20 -0.34
C ILE A 224 5.19 6.80 1.06
N ILE A 225 6.06 6.32 1.94
CA ILE A 225 6.17 6.87 3.30
C ILE A 225 6.74 8.29 3.27
N GLU A 226 7.61 8.59 2.29
CA GLU A 226 8.20 9.92 2.15
C GLU A 226 7.30 10.92 1.40
N HIS A 227 6.61 10.48 0.35
CA HIS A 227 5.88 11.37 -0.57
C HIS A 227 4.36 11.12 -0.65
N GLY A 228 3.85 10.13 0.08
CA GLY A 228 2.42 9.82 0.14
C GLY A 228 1.83 9.39 -1.19
N VAL A 229 0.62 9.90 -1.48
CA VAL A 229 -0.18 9.57 -2.67
C VAL A 229 0.54 9.88 -3.98
N LEU A 230 1.43 10.89 -4.01
CA LEU A 230 2.20 11.21 -5.19
C LEU A 230 3.03 10.01 -5.66
N ARG A 231 3.80 9.40 -4.76
CA ARG A 231 4.59 8.21 -5.11
C ARG A 231 3.72 7.01 -5.43
N LEU A 232 2.56 6.88 -4.77
CA LEU A 232 1.60 5.81 -5.05
C LEU A 232 1.13 5.87 -6.51
N LEU A 233 0.77 7.06 -7.01
CA LEU A 233 0.37 7.29 -8.39
C LEU A 233 1.52 7.11 -9.38
N GLU A 234 2.70 7.68 -9.10
CA GLU A 234 3.88 7.53 -9.96
C GLU A 234 4.31 6.06 -10.10
N SER A 235 4.26 5.29 -9.02
CA SER A 235 4.55 3.84 -9.05
C SER A 235 3.54 3.08 -9.89
N SER A 236 2.27 3.48 -9.84
CA SER A 236 1.19 2.89 -10.64
C SER A 236 1.43 3.09 -12.13
N LEU A 237 1.80 4.32 -12.52
CA LEU A 237 2.15 4.66 -13.90
C LEU A 237 3.42 3.94 -14.35
N ALA A 238 4.42 3.81 -13.47
CA ALA A 238 5.65 3.09 -13.77
C ALA A 238 5.39 1.60 -14.05
N ILE A 239 4.56 0.94 -13.24
CA ILE A 239 4.14 -0.46 -13.47
C ILE A 239 3.44 -0.56 -14.83
N ALA A 240 2.47 0.31 -15.11
CA ALA A 240 1.73 0.27 -16.36
C ALA A 240 2.62 0.55 -17.58
N SER A 241 3.56 1.50 -17.47
CA SER A 241 4.51 1.84 -18.53
C SER A 241 5.46 0.67 -18.83
N LEU A 242 5.94 -0.03 -17.80
CA LEU A 242 6.79 -1.21 -17.98
C LEU A 242 6.05 -2.40 -18.58
N SER A 243 4.72 -2.49 -18.38
CA SER A 243 3.85 -3.48 -19.00
C SER A 243 3.40 -3.14 -20.43
N LEU A 244 3.83 -1.99 -20.99
CA LEU A 244 3.45 -1.57 -22.34
C LEU A 244 3.69 -2.64 -23.42
N PRO A 245 4.77 -3.43 -23.43
CA PRO A 245 4.97 -4.48 -24.43
C PRO A 245 3.87 -5.55 -24.42
N GLU A 246 3.38 -5.98 -23.25
CA GLU A 246 2.26 -6.92 -23.14
C GLU A 246 0.93 -6.25 -23.45
N LEU A 247 0.69 -5.04 -22.92
CA LEU A 247 -0.52 -4.28 -23.17
C LEU A 247 -0.70 -3.95 -24.67
N SER A 248 0.41 -3.88 -25.41
CA SER A 248 0.39 -3.68 -26.86
C SER A 248 -0.08 -4.89 -27.66
N GLN A 249 -0.10 -6.07 -27.04
CA GLN A 249 -0.61 -7.31 -27.64
C GLN A 249 -2.10 -7.53 -27.34
N CYS A 250 -2.69 -6.77 -26.41
CA CYS A 250 -4.11 -6.81 -26.12
C CYS A 250 -4.93 -6.11 -27.20
N GLU A 251 -6.15 -6.62 -27.41
CA GLU A 251 -7.16 -5.90 -28.16
C GLU A 251 -7.48 -4.56 -27.48
N PRO A 252 -7.63 -3.46 -28.24
CA PRO A 252 -7.79 -2.13 -27.66
C PRO A 252 -8.98 -1.98 -26.70
N SER A 253 -10.03 -2.79 -26.84
CA SER A 253 -11.22 -2.76 -25.99
C SER A 253 -11.22 -3.79 -24.85
N ASP A 254 -10.18 -4.60 -24.70
CA ASP A 254 -10.14 -5.66 -23.69
C ASP A 254 -9.55 -5.16 -22.36
N ALA A 255 -10.35 -4.37 -21.64
CA ALA A 255 -9.98 -3.84 -20.32
C ALA A 255 -9.66 -4.95 -19.30
N ILE A 256 -10.29 -6.12 -19.40
CA ILE A 256 -10.09 -7.22 -18.45
C ILE A 256 -8.74 -7.89 -18.67
N ALA A 257 -8.34 -8.12 -19.93
CA ALA A 257 -7.01 -8.62 -20.24
C ALA A 257 -5.92 -7.62 -19.80
N MET A 258 -6.12 -6.33 -20.07
CA MET A 258 -5.19 -5.28 -19.62
C MET A 258 -5.06 -5.23 -18.10
N ALA A 259 -6.18 -5.26 -17.36
CA ALA A 259 -6.15 -5.32 -15.90
C ALA A 259 -5.42 -6.58 -15.39
N SER A 260 -5.60 -7.72 -16.07
CA SER A 260 -4.92 -8.97 -15.70
C SER A 260 -3.40 -8.90 -15.87
N ILE A 261 -2.91 -8.23 -16.92
CA ILE A 261 -1.48 -7.93 -17.10
C ILE A 261 -0.99 -7.02 -15.98
N LEU A 262 -1.71 -5.93 -15.69
CA LEU A 262 -1.35 -4.97 -14.65
C LEU A 262 -1.34 -5.56 -13.23
N HIS A 263 -2.11 -6.63 -12.99
CA HIS A 263 -2.07 -7.39 -11.74
C HIS A 263 -0.84 -8.29 -11.61
N ARG A 264 -0.20 -8.66 -12.72
CA ARG A 264 0.92 -9.60 -12.80
C ARG A 264 1.87 -9.17 -13.92
N PRO A 265 2.54 -8.01 -13.76
CA PRO A 265 3.45 -7.51 -14.78
C PRO A 265 4.62 -8.49 -14.96
N THR A 266 5.19 -8.55 -16.15
CA THR A 266 6.44 -9.28 -16.36
C THR A 266 7.53 -8.72 -15.44
N PRO A 267 8.35 -9.57 -14.80
CA PRO A 267 9.39 -9.10 -13.90
C PRO A 267 10.33 -8.08 -14.55
N PHE A 268 10.56 -6.97 -13.86
CA PHE A 268 11.51 -5.92 -14.24
C PHE A 268 12.52 -5.69 -13.12
N THR A 269 13.69 -5.13 -13.48
CA THR A 269 14.72 -4.81 -12.50
C THR A 269 14.36 -3.56 -11.70
N ARG A 270 15.01 -3.38 -10.54
CA ARG A 270 14.84 -2.17 -9.73
C ARG A 270 15.27 -0.92 -10.51
N GLU A 271 16.35 -1.00 -11.28
CA GLU A 271 16.85 0.11 -12.07
C GLU A 271 15.87 0.51 -13.17
N ALA A 272 15.23 -0.47 -13.82
CA ALA A 272 14.18 -0.21 -14.81
C ALA A 272 12.95 0.43 -14.16
N PHE A 273 12.57 -0.03 -12.96
CA PHE A 273 11.49 0.57 -12.18
C PHE A 273 11.80 2.01 -11.78
N ASP A 274 12.98 2.29 -11.25
CA ASP A 274 13.40 3.64 -10.85
C ASP A 274 13.40 4.60 -12.04
N ALA A 275 13.93 4.17 -13.18
CA ALA A 275 13.89 4.96 -14.41
C ALA A 275 12.45 5.23 -14.88
N ALA A 276 11.55 4.26 -14.76
CA ALA A 276 10.14 4.42 -15.09
C ALA A 276 9.42 5.39 -14.14
N VAL A 277 9.68 5.30 -12.83
CA VAL A 277 9.12 6.22 -11.83
C VAL A 277 9.56 7.66 -12.10
N VAL A 278 10.83 7.88 -12.46
CA VAL A 278 11.33 9.22 -12.86
C VAL A 278 10.61 9.73 -14.11
N ALA A 279 10.40 8.87 -15.12
CA ALA A 279 9.66 9.24 -16.32
C ALA A 279 8.17 9.51 -16.06
N CYS A 280 7.62 8.93 -14.98
CA CYS A 280 6.24 9.12 -14.55
C CYS A 280 6.06 10.26 -13.55
N ALA A 281 7.09 11.07 -13.29
CA ALA A 281 7.04 12.14 -12.31
C ALA A 281 5.84 13.07 -12.54
N LEU A 282 5.00 13.23 -11.52
CA LEU A 282 3.76 14.01 -11.60
C LEU A 282 3.97 15.42 -11.01
N ARG A 283 3.23 16.39 -11.56
CA ARG A 283 3.22 17.76 -11.04
C ARG A 283 2.24 17.88 -9.86
N PRO A 284 2.69 18.26 -8.65
CA PRO A 284 1.80 18.34 -7.49
C PRO A 284 0.64 19.34 -7.66
N ASP A 285 0.87 20.46 -8.34
CA ASP A 285 -0.15 21.46 -8.67
C ASP A 285 -1.22 20.89 -9.60
N ALA A 286 -0.82 20.14 -10.65
CA ALA A 286 -1.76 19.52 -11.56
C ALA A 286 -2.63 18.44 -10.87
N LEU A 287 -2.06 17.69 -9.92
CA LEU A 287 -2.82 16.72 -9.13
C LEU A 287 -3.84 17.40 -8.22
N PHE A 288 -3.44 18.49 -7.57
CA PHE A 288 -4.35 19.27 -6.73
C PHE A 288 -5.52 19.84 -7.55
N GLU A 289 -5.24 20.41 -8.73
CA GLU A 289 -6.28 20.90 -9.64
C GLU A 289 -7.26 19.81 -10.07
N ALA A 290 -6.75 18.62 -10.43
CA ALA A 290 -7.56 17.47 -10.81
C ALA A 290 -8.43 16.97 -9.65
N GLU A 291 -7.89 16.92 -8.43
CA GLU A 291 -8.63 16.54 -7.22
C GLU A 291 -9.78 17.53 -6.94
N GLN A 292 -9.52 18.84 -7.03
CA GLN A 292 -10.57 19.85 -6.85
C GLN A 292 -11.67 19.76 -7.92
N ALA A 293 -11.30 19.47 -9.17
CA ALA A 293 -12.27 19.29 -10.24
C ALA A 293 -13.21 18.10 -9.97
N LEU A 294 -12.65 16.96 -9.55
CA LEU A 294 -13.42 15.76 -9.19
C LEU A 294 -14.37 16.00 -8.03
N ILE A 295 -13.93 16.73 -7.00
CA ILE A 295 -14.79 17.13 -5.87
C ILE A 295 -15.96 18.00 -6.37
N GLY A 296 -15.67 18.96 -7.25
CA GLY A 296 -16.69 19.84 -7.83
C GLY A 296 -17.70 19.13 -8.75
N GLU A 297 -17.29 18.07 -9.45
CA GLU A 297 -18.21 17.23 -10.25
C GLU A 297 -19.19 16.46 -9.38
N ARG A 298 -18.73 15.85 -8.29
CA ARG A 298 -19.60 15.10 -7.38
C ARG A 298 -20.59 15.97 -6.64
N ALA A 299 -20.16 17.17 -6.22
CA ALA A 299 -21.05 18.13 -5.60
C ALA A 299 -22.22 18.51 -6.53
N ARG A 300 -21.98 18.55 -7.85
CA ARG A 300 -23.02 18.82 -8.86
C ARG A 300 -23.94 17.62 -9.07
N SER A 301 -23.41 16.40 -9.14
CA SER A 301 -24.22 15.19 -9.32
C SER A 301 -25.14 14.85 -8.13
N HIS A 302 -24.92 15.45 -6.96
CA HIS A 302 -25.79 15.30 -5.78
C HIS A 302 -26.92 16.35 -5.71
N LEU A 303 -26.90 17.36 -6.59
CA LEU A 303 -27.91 18.42 -6.66
C LEU A 303 -28.96 18.18 -7.77
N ASP A 304 -28.69 17.24 -8.68
CA ASP A 304 -29.56 16.78 -9.76
C ASP A 304 -30.26 15.45 -9.39
#